data_AF-X1VBA3-F1
#
_entry.id   AF-X1VBA3-F1
#
_cell.length_a   1.000
_cell.length_b   1.000
_cell.length_c   1.000
_cell.angle_alpha   90.00
_cell.angle_beta   90.00
_cell.angle_gamma   90.00
#
_symmetry.space_group_name_H-M   'P 1'
#
loop_
_entity.id
_entity.type
_entity.pdbx_description
1 polymer ?
#
loop_
_entity_poly.entity_id
_entity_poly.type
_entity_poly.pdbx_seq_one_letter_code
_entity_poly.pdbx_strand_id
1 'polypeptide(L)'
;MQAEKEVRLMQGNEACAEGAIAAGVRFFAGYPITPANEICNIMSRRLPEVGGKFIQMEDEIGSLAAVVGASLTGVKAMDATSGPGFSLKMENVGLACMAEVPLVLVNVQRVGPSIGMATSPAQGDVMQAKYGSHGDYALIVLSPSSVQEMFDLTIKS
;
A
#
# COMPACT_ATOMS: atom_id res chain seq x y z
N MET A 1 -9.26 -25.09 29.33
CA MET A 1 -10.31 -24.67 28.37
C MET A 1 -9.59 -23.91 27.26
N GLN A 2 -9.36 -24.53 26.10
CA GLN A 2 -8.77 -23.80 24.98
C GLN A 2 -9.82 -22.78 24.53
N ALA A 3 -9.43 -21.50 24.45
CA ALA A 3 -10.30 -20.48 23.89
C ALA A 3 -10.69 -20.91 22.47
N GLU A 4 -11.98 -20.93 22.15
CA GLU A 4 -12.43 -21.18 20.78
C GLU A 4 -11.77 -20.14 19.86
N LYS A 5 -11.15 -20.62 18.80
CA LYS A 5 -10.44 -19.78 17.85
C LYS A 5 -11.49 -19.10 16.98
N GLU A 6 -11.77 -17.83 17.23
CA GLU A 6 -12.72 -17.05 16.42
C GLU A 6 -12.15 -16.87 15.01
N VAL A 7 -12.86 -17.40 14.00
CA VAL A 7 -12.47 -17.30 12.58
C VAL A 7 -13.32 -16.23 11.92
N ARG A 8 -12.67 -15.20 11.37
CA ARG A 8 -13.34 -14.13 10.63
C ARG A 8 -13.20 -14.34 9.12
N LEU A 9 -14.31 -14.26 8.39
CA LEU A 9 -14.28 -14.15 6.94
C LEU A 9 -13.84 -12.73 6.57
N MET A 10 -12.77 -12.61 5.79
CA MET A 10 -12.13 -11.34 5.47
C MET A 10 -11.57 -11.34 4.05
N GLN A 11 -11.57 -10.18 3.40
CA GLN A 11 -10.92 -9.98 2.10
C GLN A 11 -9.46 -9.57 2.24
N GLY A 12 -8.65 -9.75 1.19
CA GLY A 12 -7.24 -9.34 1.19
C GLY A 12 -7.04 -7.83 1.46
N ASN A 13 -7.86 -6.97 0.83
CA ASN A 13 -7.78 -5.52 1.05
C ASN A 13 -8.13 -5.15 2.51
N GLU A 14 -9.10 -5.82 3.12
CA GLU A 14 -9.42 -5.65 4.55
C GLU A 14 -8.25 -6.09 5.42
N ALA A 15 -7.67 -7.26 5.16
CA ALA A 15 -6.51 -7.77 5.89
C ALA A 15 -5.31 -6.82 5.80
N CYS A 16 -5.07 -6.22 4.64
CA CYS A 16 -4.04 -5.20 4.46
C CYS A 16 -4.30 -3.97 5.36
N ALA A 17 -5.51 -3.41 5.31
CA ALA A 17 -5.84 -2.21 6.08
C ALA A 17 -5.78 -2.47 7.60
N GLU A 18 -6.34 -3.58 8.06
CA GLU A 18 -6.29 -3.98 9.47
C GLU A 18 -4.86 -4.27 9.93
N GLY A 19 -4.06 -4.94 9.10
CA GLY A 19 -2.65 -5.22 9.38
C GLY A 19 -1.84 -3.94 9.54
N ALA A 20 -2.04 -2.96 8.64
CA ALA A 20 -1.39 -1.66 8.71
C ALA A 20 -1.74 -0.89 9.99
N ILE A 21 -3.03 -0.89 10.36
CA ILE A 21 -3.50 -0.23 11.59
C ILE A 21 -2.91 -0.92 12.83
N ALA A 22 -2.90 -2.25 12.86
CA ALA A 22 -2.29 -3.04 13.92
C ALA A 22 -0.78 -2.79 14.03
N ALA A 23 -0.09 -2.57 12.91
CA ALA A 23 1.33 -2.22 12.85
C ALA A 23 1.64 -0.79 13.32
N GLY A 24 0.62 0.05 13.54
CA GLY A 24 0.77 1.41 14.03
C GLY A 24 0.80 2.48 12.94
N VAL A 25 0.33 2.20 11.72
CA VAL A 25 0.16 3.24 10.68
C VAL A 25 -0.78 4.34 11.20
N ARG A 26 -0.37 5.60 11.03
CA ARG A 26 -1.13 6.79 11.43
C ARG A 26 -1.31 7.81 10.32
N PHE A 27 -0.75 7.56 9.14
CA PHE A 27 -1.00 8.38 7.97
C PHE A 27 -1.23 7.51 6.73
N PHE A 28 -2.26 7.83 5.96
CA PHE A 28 -2.52 7.24 4.66
C PHE A 28 -2.85 8.34 3.67
N ALA A 29 -2.18 8.33 2.53
CA ALA A 29 -2.61 9.09 1.35
C ALA A 29 -2.86 8.11 0.20
N GLY A 30 -3.90 8.37 -0.58
CA GLY A 30 -4.24 7.54 -1.74
C GLY A 30 -4.95 8.34 -2.82
N TYR A 31 -4.85 7.83 -4.05
CA TYR A 31 -5.72 8.24 -5.16
C TYR A 31 -6.61 7.05 -5.56
N PRO A 32 -7.92 7.25 -5.81
CA PRO A 32 -8.81 6.15 -6.12
C PRO A 32 -8.43 5.40 -7.41
N ILE A 33 -8.08 4.13 -7.28
CA ILE A 33 -7.84 3.20 -8.39
C ILE A 33 -8.34 1.78 -8.06
N THR A 34 -9.09 1.16 -8.97
CA THR A 34 -9.47 -0.26 -8.85
C THR A 34 -8.25 -1.16 -9.10
N PRO A 35 -7.99 -2.22 -8.32
CA PRO A 35 -8.77 -2.75 -7.19
C PRO A 35 -8.32 -2.27 -5.78
N ALA A 36 -7.45 -1.24 -5.68
CA ALA A 36 -6.94 -0.73 -4.39
C ALA A 36 -7.93 0.16 -3.62
N ASN A 37 -9.02 0.61 -4.26
CA ASN A 37 -10.05 1.47 -3.66
C ASN A 37 -10.57 0.99 -2.31
N GLU A 38 -10.69 -0.32 -2.10
CA GLU A 38 -11.23 -0.84 -0.84
C GLU A 38 -10.29 -0.57 0.34
N ILE A 39 -8.97 -0.59 0.13
CA ILE A 39 -7.99 -0.19 1.15
C ILE A 39 -8.20 1.28 1.50
N CYS A 40 -8.32 2.17 0.49
CA CYS A 40 -8.60 3.59 0.70
C CYS A 40 -9.90 3.81 1.50
N ASN A 41 -10.97 3.12 1.12
CA ASN A 41 -12.28 3.22 1.79
C ASN A 41 -12.19 2.81 3.27
N ILE A 42 -11.54 1.68 3.57
CA ILE A 42 -11.39 1.19 4.94
C ILE A 42 -10.52 2.15 5.75
N MET A 43 -9.38 2.58 5.20
CA MET A 43 -8.46 3.49 5.86
C MET A 43 -9.10 4.86 6.14
N SER A 44 -9.96 5.36 5.25
CA SER A 44 -10.70 6.61 5.45
C SER A 44 -11.60 6.60 6.70
N ARG A 45 -12.13 5.42 7.05
CA ARG A 45 -13.01 5.22 8.21
C ARG A 45 -12.21 4.86 9.46
N ARG A 46 -11.29 3.92 9.33
CA ARG A 46 -10.59 3.30 10.47
C ARG A 46 -9.41 4.11 11.00
N LEU A 47 -8.70 4.89 10.17
CA LEU A 47 -7.58 5.69 10.68
C LEU A 47 -8.00 6.76 11.69
N PRO A 48 -9.08 7.55 11.47
CA PRO A 48 -9.55 8.52 12.47
C PRO A 48 -9.86 7.89 13.83
N GLU A 49 -10.38 6.66 13.85
CA GLU A 49 -10.70 5.92 15.08
C GLU A 49 -9.46 5.62 15.94
N VAL A 50 -8.29 5.49 15.30
CA VAL A 50 -7.00 5.25 15.98
C VAL A 50 -6.11 6.49 16.07
N GLY A 51 -6.68 7.67 15.82
CA GLY A 51 -5.98 8.97 15.88
C GLY A 51 -5.09 9.26 14.66
N GLY A 52 -5.21 8.49 13.59
CA GLY A 52 -4.50 8.70 12.33
C GLY A 52 -5.21 9.70 11.41
N LYS A 53 -4.58 10.00 10.26
CA LYS A 53 -5.10 10.88 9.22
C LYS A 53 -5.14 10.16 7.88
N PHE A 54 -6.27 10.30 7.19
CA PHE A 54 -6.46 9.88 5.82
C PHE A 54 -6.58 11.13 4.94
N ILE A 55 -5.95 11.12 3.77
CA ILE A 55 -6.15 12.14 2.75
C ILE A 55 -6.31 11.48 1.38
N GLN A 56 -7.35 11.86 0.66
CA GLN A 56 -7.45 11.56 -0.76
C GLN A 56 -6.70 12.66 -1.51
N MET A 57 -5.67 12.28 -2.26
CA MET A 57 -4.88 13.22 -3.05
C MET A 57 -5.45 13.37 -4.46
N GLU A 58 -4.97 14.37 -5.19
CA GLU A 58 -5.37 14.71 -6.55
C GLU A 58 -4.93 13.68 -7.59
N ASP A 59 -3.79 13.04 -7.37
CA ASP A 59 -3.22 12.01 -8.22
C ASP A 59 -2.25 11.11 -7.43
N GLU A 60 -1.68 10.10 -8.11
CA GLU A 60 -0.73 9.19 -7.50
C GLU A 60 0.62 9.82 -7.13
N ILE A 61 1.03 10.91 -7.78
CA ILE A 61 2.29 11.61 -7.50
C ILE A 61 2.15 12.36 -6.17
N GLY A 62 1.13 13.20 -6.03
CA GLY A 62 0.80 13.93 -4.81
C GLY A 62 0.55 12.99 -3.63
N SER A 63 -0.11 11.85 -3.89
CA SER A 63 -0.31 10.77 -2.91
C SER A 63 0.99 10.25 -2.31
N LEU A 64 1.95 9.81 -3.12
CA LEU A 64 3.18 9.26 -2.55
C LEU A 64 4.09 10.35 -1.97
N ALA A 65 4.09 11.55 -2.56
CA ALA A 65 4.81 12.70 -2.00
C ALA A 65 4.31 13.06 -0.58
N ALA A 66 2.99 13.02 -0.36
CA ALA A 66 2.41 13.23 0.97
C ALA A 66 2.82 12.13 1.96
N VAL A 67 2.89 10.87 1.53
CA VAL A 67 3.35 9.75 2.37
C VAL A 67 4.83 9.90 2.74
N VAL A 68 5.69 10.26 1.78
CA VAL A 68 7.11 10.56 2.04
C VAL A 68 7.23 11.68 3.07
N GLY A 69 6.51 12.78 2.86
CA GLY A 69 6.49 13.92 3.79
C GLY A 69 6.01 13.54 5.19
N ALA A 70 4.95 12.74 5.29
CA ALA A 70 4.45 12.24 6.57
C ALA A 70 5.50 11.35 7.27
N SER A 71 6.12 10.42 6.56
CA SER A 71 7.14 9.53 7.12
C SER A 71 8.33 10.30 7.71
N LEU A 72 8.77 11.37 7.06
CA LEU A 72 9.82 12.26 7.57
C LEU A 72 9.48 12.91 8.92
N THR A 73 8.21 13.01 9.30
CA THR A 73 7.79 13.50 10.63
C THR A 73 7.85 12.43 11.72
N GLY A 74 8.23 11.20 11.38
CA GLY A 74 8.34 10.07 12.29
C GLY A 74 7.07 9.22 12.43
N VAL A 75 6.04 9.46 11.62
CA VAL A 75 4.83 8.63 11.61
C VAL A 75 4.96 7.48 10.62
N LYS A 76 4.43 6.31 10.97
CA LYS A 76 4.27 5.22 10.01
C LYS A 76 3.20 5.61 8.97
N ALA A 77 3.62 5.70 7.72
CA ALA A 77 2.81 6.16 6.61
C ALA A 77 2.74 5.11 5.50
N MET A 78 1.60 5.04 4.81
CA MET A 78 1.39 4.09 3.71
C MET A 78 0.53 4.66 2.59
N ASP A 79 0.62 4.02 1.42
CA ASP A 79 -0.18 4.29 0.20
C ASP A 79 -0.65 2.96 -0.40
N ALA A 80 -1.75 2.98 -1.17
CA ALA A 80 -2.21 1.83 -1.94
C ALA A 80 -2.61 2.23 -3.36
N THR A 81 -2.18 1.44 -4.34
CA THR A 81 -2.36 1.72 -5.77
C THR A 81 -2.44 0.44 -6.61
N SER A 82 -2.45 0.57 -7.94
CA SER A 82 -2.32 -0.53 -8.91
C SER A 82 -1.40 -0.10 -10.06
N GLY A 83 -1.08 -0.99 -11.01
CA GLY A 83 -0.05 -0.81 -12.05
C GLY A 83 0.11 0.60 -12.67
N PRO A 84 -0.96 1.25 -13.18
CA PRO A 84 -0.83 2.61 -13.73
C PRO A 84 -0.35 3.63 -12.69
N GLY A 85 -0.97 3.63 -11.51
CA GLY A 85 -0.61 4.52 -10.42
C GLY A 85 0.75 4.19 -9.80
N PHE A 86 1.11 2.90 -9.76
CA PHE A 86 2.43 2.44 -9.37
C PHE A 86 3.51 3.04 -10.28
N SER A 87 3.26 3.08 -11.60
CA SER A 87 4.17 3.69 -12.56
C SER A 87 4.41 5.18 -12.29
N LEU A 88 3.35 5.94 -11.98
CA LEU A 88 3.45 7.38 -11.67
C LEU A 88 4.23 7.66 -10.37
N LYS A 89 4.25 6.71 -9.46
CA LYS A 89 4.91 6.84 -8.15
C LYS A 89 6.43 6.57 -8.18
N MET A 90 6.98 6.04 -9.27
CA MET A 90 8.36 5.54 -9.29
C MET A 90 9.42 6.61 -8.99
N GLU A 91 9.19 7.87 -9.35
CA GLU A 91 10.09 8.96 -8.97
C GLU A 91 10.14 9.15 -7.45
N ASN A 92 8.98 9.22 -6.80
CA ASN A 92 8.87 9.35 -5.35
C ASN A 92 9.40 8.12 -4.59
N VAL A 93 9.29 6.91 -5.18
CA VAL A 93 9.96 5.71 -4.63
C VAL A 93 11.48 5.86 -4.65
N GLY A 94 12.03 6.39 -5.75
CA GLY A 94 13.46 6.71 -5.86
C GLY A 94 13.89 7.77 -4.83
N LEU A 95 13.09 8.82 -4.65
CA LEU A 95 13.30 9.84 -3.61
C LEU A 95 13.31 9.23 -2.21
N ALA A 96 12.35 8.36 -1.89
CA ALA A 96 12.27 7.69 -0.59
C ALA A 96 13.49 6.82 -0.32
N CYS A 97 13.99 6.10 -1.34
CA CYS A 97 15.22 5.32 -1.23
C CYS A 97 16.44 6.22 -0.98
N MET A 98 16.59 7.28 -1.77
CA MET A 98 17.72 8.22 -1.66
C MET A 98 17.77 8.92 -0.30
N ALA A 99 16.61 9.26 0.27
CA ALA A 99 16.49 9.96 1.54
C ALA A 99 16.32 9.01 2.75
N GLU A 100 16.42 7.68 2.55
CA GLU A 100 16.23 6.66 3.59
C GLU A 100 14.90 6.80 4.34
N VAL A 101 13.82 7.17 3.63
CA VAL A 101 12.49 7.42 4.19
C VAL A 101 11.66 6.14 4.19
N PRO A 102 11.26 5.59 5.36
CA PRO A 102 10.50 4.35 5.42
C PRO A 102 9.02 4.58 5.03
N LEU A 103 8.49 3.79 4.11
CA LEU A 103 7.06 3.78 3.79
C LEU A 103 6.64 2.42 3.24
N VAL A 104 5.34 2.12 3.30
CA VAL A 104 4.75 0.94 2.67
C VAL A 104 3.88 1.39 1.49
N LEU A 105 4.19 0.87 0.30
CA LEU A 105 3.41 1.08 -0.92
C LEU A 105 2.78 -0.24 -1.36
N VAL A 106 1.46 -0.35 -1.25
CA VAL A 106 0.73 -1.56 -1.64
C VAL A 106 0.36 -1.49 -3.12
N ASN A 107 0.93 -2.37 -3.95
CA ASN A 107 0.52 -2.53 -5.34
C ASN A 107 -0.47 -3.71 -5.47
N VAL A 108 -1.77 -3.40 -5.56
CA VAL A 108 -2.81 -4.40 -5.81
C VAL A 108 -2.87 -4.67 -7.31
N GLN A 109 -2.10 -5.67 -7.76
CA GLN A 109 -1.86 -5.94 -9.17
C GLN A 109 -3.14 -6.34 -9.93
N ARG A 110 -3.25 -5.84 -11.15
CA ARG A 110 -4.32 -6.14 -12.12
C ARG A 110 -3.71 -6.32 -13.52
N VAL A 111 -4.48 -6.83 -14.47
CA VAL A 111 -4.01 -7.00 -15.86
C VAL A 111 -3.57 -5.65 -16.44
N GLY A 112 -2.34 -5.59 -16.93
CA GLY A 112 -1.79 -4.53 -17.80
C GLY A 112 -1.55 -5.03 -19.24
N PRO A 113 -0.76 -4.31 -20.07
CA PRO A 113 -0.11 -3.01 -19.80
C PRO A 113 -1.08 -1.83 -19.89
N SER A 114 -0.62 -0.64 -19.49
CA SER A 114 -1.42 0.60 -19.48
C SER A 114 -2.72 0.40 -18.68
N ILE A 115 -3.88 0.86 -19.18
CA ILE A 115 -5.18 0.67 -18.51
C ILE A 115 -5.44 -0.80 -18.19
N GLY A 116 -5.09 -1.68 -19.13
CA GLY A 116 -5.34 -3.11 -19.08
C GLY A 116 -6.79 -3.46 -18.75
N MET A 117 -7.01 -4.47 -17.91
CA MET A 117 -8.36 -4.87 -17.45
C MET A 117 -8.48 -4.61 -15.94
N ALA A 118 -9.15 -3.52 -15.58
CA ALA A 118 -9.19 -3.01 -14.21
C ALA A 118 -9.74 -3.99 -13.16
N THR A 119 -10.61 -4.92 -13.58
CA THR A 119 -11.29 -5.89 -12.72
C THR A 119 -10.70 -7.30 -12.81
N SER A 120 -9.68 -7.51 -13.63
CA SER A 120 -9.06 -8.82 -13.82
C SER A 120 -7.72 -8.89 -13.07
N PRO A 121 -7.50 -9.89 -12.21
CA PRO A 121 -6.25 -10.03 -11.49
C PRO A 121 -5.10 -10.44 -12.43
N ALA A 122 -3.89 -9.98 -12.12
CA ALA A 122 -2.65 -10.42 -12.76
C ALA A 122 -1.47 -10.27 -11.81
N GLN A 123 -0.30 -10.76 -12.23
CA GLN A 123 0.95 -10.70 -11.46
C GLN A 123 2.11 -10.14 -12.32
N GLY A 124 1.79 -9.20 -13.22
CA GLY A 124 2.73 -8.68 -14.23
C GLY A 124 3.70 -7.61 -13.73
N ASP A 125 3.46 -7.03 -12.56
CA ASP A 125 4.19 -5.84 -12.09
C ASP A 125 5.47 -6.22 -11.31
N VAL A 126 5.80 -7.52 -11.19
CA VAL A 126 6.93 -8.02 -10.39
C VAL A 126 8.26 -7.33 -10.76
N MET A 127 8.52 -7.16 -12.05
CA MET A 127 9.75 -6.51 -12.51
C MET A 127 9.78 -5.02 -12.18
N GLN A 128 8.64 -4.33 -12.33
CA GLN A 128 8.54 -2.91 -11.98
C GLN A 128 8.63 -2.70 -10.46
N ALA A 129 8.07 -3.62 -9.66
CA ALA A 129 8.16 -3.55 -8.21
C ALA A 129 9.61 -3.59 -7.71
N LYS A 130 10.49 -4.30 -8.42
CA LYS A 130 11.91 -4.39 -8.07
C LYS A 130 12.78 -3.30 -8.73
N TYR A 131 12.49 -2.93 -9.98
CA TYR A 131 13.39 -2.14 -10.83
C TYR A 131 12.73 -0.92 -11.51
N GLY A 132 11.60 -0.43 -10.97
CA GLY A 132 10.78 0.59 -11.66
C GLY A 132 11.29 2.03 -11.58
N SER A 133 12.09 2.40 -10.58
CA SER A 133 12.73 3.71 -10.50
C SER A 133 14.09 3.72 -11.20
N HIS A 134 14.65 4.90 -11.42
CA HIS A 134 15.94 5.07 -12.08
C HIS A 134 17.09 5.08 -11.04
N GLY A 135 18.28 4.68 -11.48
CA GLY A 135 19.49 4.64 -10.64
C GLY A 135 19.66 3.33 -9.87
N ASP A 136 20.68 3.29 -9.02
CA ASP A 136 21.03 2.12 -8.21
C ASP A 136 20.43 2.23 -6.81
N TYR A 137 19.47 1.35 -6.51
CA TYR A 137 18.79 1.30 -5.22
C TYR A 137 18.30 -0.13 -4.95
N ALA A 138 17.90 -0.39 -3.70
CA ALA A 138 17.35 -1.69 -3.31
C ALA A 138 16.02 -1.50 -2.59
N LEU A 139 14.97 -2.15 -3.11
CA LEU A 139 13.68 -2.27 -2.43
C LEU A 139 13.50 -3.65 -1.80
N ILE A 140 12.84 -3.64 -0.65
CA ILE A 140 12.19 -4.82 -0.06
C ILE A 140 10.85 -4.98 -0.76
N VAL A 141 10.62 -6.14 -1.37
CA VAL A 141 9.39 -6.45 -2.11
C VAL A 141 8.84 -7.77 -1.59
N LEU A 142 7.58 -7.76 -1.16
CA LEU A 142 6.88 -8.91 -0.60
C LEU A 142 5.65 -9.21 -1.45
N SER A 143 5.30 -10.49 -1.62
CA SER A 143 4.14 -10.94 -2.39
C SER A 143 3.33 -11.96 -1.57
N PRO A 144 2.23 -11.55 -0.93
CA PRO A 144 1.37 -12.45 -0.18
C PRO A 144 0.62 -13.42 -1.09
N SER A 145 0.41 -14.65 -0.61
CA SER A 145 -0.33 -15.70 -1.32
C SER A 145 -1.71 -15.99 -0.73
N SER A 146 -2.03 -15.41 0.44
CA SER A 146 -3.31 -15.60 1.14
C SER A 146 -3.73 -14.36 1.93
N VAL A 147 -4.99 -14.33 2.39
CA VAL A 147 -5.51 -13.24 3.25
C VAL A 147 -4.74 -13.14 4.57
N GLN A 148 -4.41 -14.28 5.18
CA GLN A 148 -3.61 -14.30 6.41
C GLN A 148 -2.20 -13.76 6.16
N GLU A 149 -1.55 -14.18 5.07
CA GLU A 149 -0.24 -13.63 4.70
C GLU A 149 -0.30 -12.14 4.38
N MET A 150 -1.38 -11.64 3.77
CA MET A 150 -1.55 -10.21 3.53
C MET A 150 -1.51 -9.43 4.84
N PHE A 151 -2.23 -9.90 5.87
CA PHE A 151 -2.20 -9.28 7.21
C PHE A 151 -0.79 -9.35 7.82
N ASP A 152 -0.21 -10.54 7.87
CA ASP A 152 1.08 -10.79 8.55
C ASP A 152 2.24 -10.05 7.88
N LEU A 153 2.28 -10.01 6.54
CA LEU A 153 3.33 -9.32 5.79
C LEU A 153 3.16 -7.79 5.85
N THR A 154 1.93 -7.28 5.92
CA THR A 154 1.71 -5.84 6.13
C THR A 154 2.21 -5.38 7.50
N ILE A 155 2.19 -6.25 8.51
CA ILE A 155 2.77 -5.94 9.83
C ILE A 155 4.30 -5.97 9.82
N LYS A 156 4.89 -6.88 9.04
CA LYS A 156 6.35 -7.08 8.97
C LYS A 156 7.06 -6.11 8.02
N SER A 157 6.33 -5.50 7.08
CA SER A 157 6.84 -4.53 6.11
C SER A 157 7.27 -3.21 6.74
#